data_AF-A0A9D8IZP4-F1
#
_entry.id   AF-A0A9D8IZP4-F1
#
_cell.length_a   1.000
_cell.length_b   1.000
_cell.length_c   1.000
_cell.angle_alpha   90.00
_cell.angle_beta   90.00
_cell.angle_gamma   90.00
#
_symmetry.space_group_name_H-M   'P 1'
#
loop_
_entity.id
_entity.type
_entity.pdbx_description
1 polymer ?
#
loop_
_entity_poly.entity_id
_entity_poly.type
_entity_poly.pdbx_seq_one_letter_code
_entity_poly.pdbx_strand_id
1 'polypeptide(L)'
;MARDWLKLPNPNGQPNSQVLKPRWNGIDLTRRPQDIWIIDFGTDTPKESAALFEKPFEHVLLCVKPERDRNKDNNRRKNWWRFGRTGEDIRAALKGLFRYIAITAHQKHFFFAWIDGKNLPDKALIVIARSDDTTFGMLHSRFHELWSLRLGTSLEDRPRYTPTTTFETFPFPAGLTPADTRPVGAQPCFDPAQHESGRRLAVSGVERARPVGAQPSGRRAEAAPAGLAPGVALRHRSGQAEGARLPQLPVLADPARLPHAKAIAQAAFDLNRRREAWLNPPVWVDWVITPEEEHAGFPRRPVAKPGHEADLKQRTLTNLYNTRPAWLAMAHEKLDQAVAAAYGWDDYTPAMPDEDILRRLLALNRDRNP
;
A
#
# COMPACT_ATOMS: atom_id res chain seq x y z
N MET A 1 -18.98 -3.74 19.84
CA MET A 1 -18.90 -2.33 20.33
C MET A 1 -18.66 -1.34 19.19
N ALA A 2 -17.47 -1.24 18.59
CA ALA A 2 -17.20 -0.23 17.55
C ALA A 2 -18.11 -0.34 16.31
N ARG A 3 -18.33 -1.56 15.79
CA ARG A 3 -19.27 -1.79 14.68
C ARG A 3 -20.72 -1.46 15.03
N ASP A 4 -21.12 -1.68 16.28
CA ASP A 4 -22.48 -1.34 16.72
C ASP A 4 -22.68 0.18 16.69
N TRP A 5 -21.63 0.95 16.98
CA TRP A 5 -21.68 2.41 16.89
C TRP A 5 -21.71 2.93 15.45
N LEU A 6 -21.22 2.18 14.46
CA LEU A 6 -21.34 2.59 13.05
C LEU A 6 -22.80 2.72 12.60
N LYS A 7 -23.73 2.03 13.26
CA LYS A 7 -25.17 2.06 12.99
C LYS A 7 -25.88 3.27 13.59
N LEU A 8 -25.25 3.92 14.57
CA LEU A 8 -25.90 4.94 15.38
C LEU A 8 -25.83 6.31 14.71
N PRO A 9 -26.92 7.08 14.73
CA PRO A 9 -26.91 8.46 14.27
C PRO A 9 -26.16 9.35 15.27
N ASN A 10 -25.81 10.55 14.82
CA ASN A 10 -25.20 11.58 15.64
C ASN A 10 -25.96 12.91 15.45
N PRO A 11 -26.03 13.79 16.48
CA PRO A 11 -26.69 15.09 16.38
C PRO A 11 -26.17 16.01 15.25
N ASN A 12 -24.92 15.84 14.81
CA ASN A 12 -24.34 16.60 13.69
C ASN A 12 -24.66 16.02 12.31
N GLY A 13 -25.44 14.93 12.22
CA GLY A 13 -25.75 14.22 10.98
C GLY A 13 -24.57 13.48 10.35
N GLN A 14 -23.38 13.48 10.98
CA GLN A 14 -22.19 12.82 10.46
C GLN A 14 -22.09 11.37 10.99
N PRO A 15 -21.71 10.40 10.16
CA PRO A 15 -21.60 9.01 10.61
C PRO A 15 -20.39 8.81 11.52
N ASN A 16 -20.50 7.89 12.49
CA ASN A 16 -19.39 7.53 13.39
C ASN A 16 -18.16 7.00 12.64
N SER A 17 -18.29 6.53 11.40
CA SER A 17 -17.17 6.12 10.53
C SER A 17 -16.18 7.25 10.21
N GLN A 18 -16.53 8.52 10.46
CA GLN A 18 -15.58 9.62 10.35
C GLN A 18 -14.52 9.58 11.44
N VAL A 19 -14.90 9.19 12.66
CA VAL A 19 -14.03 9.20 13.85
C VAL A 19 -13.64 7.80 14.33
N LEU A 20 -14.33 6.75 13.87
CA LEU A 20 -13.95 5.36 14.14
C LEU A 20 -13.11 4.82 12.98
N LYS A 21 -11.89 4.35 13.27
CA LYS A 21 -10.99 3.77 12.27
C LYS A 21 -10.42 2.44 12.75
N PRO A 22 -10.29 1.41 11.89
CA PRO A 22 -9.52 0.21 12.23
C PRO A 22 -8.07 0.59 12.52
N ARG A 23 -7.53 0.01 13.59
CA ARG A 23 -6.16 0.22 14.07
C ARG A 23 -5.24 -0.80 13.44
N TRP A 24 -4.04 -0.37 13.06
CA TRP A 24 -2.98 -1.24 12.58
C TRP A 24 -1.67 -0.99 13.33
N ASN A 25 -1.07 -2.05 13.86
CA ASN A 25 0.26 -2.07 14.44
C ASN A 25 1.12 -3.17 13.80
N GLY A 26 2.27 -3.47 14.40
CA GLY A 26 3.16 -4.52 13.91
C GLY A 26 2.59 -5.95 13.92
N ILE A 27 1.67 -6.26 14.83
CA ILE A 27 0.96 -7.55 14.86
C ILE A 27 -0.01 -7.63 13.69
N ASP A 28 -0.79 -6.58 13.45
CA ASP A 28 -1.72 -6.51 12.31
C ASP A 28 -0.98 -6.67 10.98
N LEU A 29 0.17 -5.99 10.86
CA LEU A 29 1.02 -6.02 9.67
C LEU A 29 1.69 -7.37 9.44
N THR A 30 2.17 -8.02 10.51
CA THR A 30 2.89 -9.31 10.42
C THR A 30 1.93 -10.50 10.31
N ARG A 31 0.68 -10.32 10.73
CA ARG A 31 -0.33 -11.38 10.81
C ARG A 31 -1.59 -10.95 10.07
N ARG A 32 -2.62 -10.55 10.80
CA ARG A 32 -3.96 -10.23 10.33
C ARG A 32 -4.53 -9.18 11.28
N PRO A 33 -5.47 -8.33 10.82
CA PRO A 33 -6.11 -7.32 11.66
C PRO A 33 -6.73 -7.94 12.93
N GLN A 34 -6.40 -7.37 14.10
CA GLN A 34 -6.86 -7.82 15.41
C GLN A 34 -8.28 -7.36 15.76
N ASP A 35 -8.99 -6.73 14.82
CA ASP A 35 -10.31 -6.12 15.02
C ASP A 35 -10.35 -5.05 16.12
N ILE A 36 -9.24 -4.34 16.30
CA ILE A 36 -9.11 -3.21 17.22
C ILE A 36 -9.45 -1.92 16.45
N TRP A 37 -10.21 -1.05 17.09
CA TRP A 37 -10.63 0.24 16.54
C TRP A 37 -10.06 1.38 17.37
N ILE A 38 -9.80 2.49 16.71
CA ILE A 38 -9.36 3.75 17.29
C ILE A 38 -10.47 4.79 17.12
N ILE A 39 -10.66 5.61 18.17
CA ILE A 39 -11.45 6.83 18.11
C ILE A 39 -10.49 8.00 17.83
N ASP A 40 -10.67 8.63 16.69
CA ASP A 40 -9.85 9.72 16.17
C ASP A 40 -10.75 10.89 15.77
N PHE A 41 -10.84 11.90 16.63
CA PHE A 41 -11.58 13.12 16.31
C PHE A 41 -10.83 14.04 15.36
N GLY A 42 -9.61 13.72 14.94
CA GLY A 42 -8.79 14.57 14.08
C GLY A 42 -7.78 15.43 14.83
N THR A 43 -7.19 16.38 14.10
CA THR A 43 -6.01 17.11 14.56
C THR A 43 -6.34 18.26 15.46
N ASP A 44 -7.41 19.00 15.22
CA ASP A 44 -7.72 20.32 15.81
C ASP A 44 -9.19 20.46 16.25
N THR A 45 -9.95 19.36 16.19
CA THR A 45 -11.38 19.35 16.48
C THR A 45 -11.72 19.87 17.88
N PRO A 46 -12.56 20.92 17.99
CA PRO A 46 -13.07 21.41 19.26
C PRO A 46 -13.81 20.32 20.03
N LYS A 47 -13.77 20.38 21.36
CA LYS A 47 -14.44 19.41 22.24
C LYS A 47 -15.94 19.32 21.94
N GLU A 48 -16.55 20.47 21.71
CA GLU A 48 -17.98 20.62 21.43
C GLU A 48 -18.35 19.88 20.14
N SER A 49 -17.53 19.98 19.10
CA SER A 49 -17.70 19.24 17.85
C SER A 49 -17.44 17.75 18.01
N ALA A 50 -16.43 17.37 18.80
CA ALA A 50 -16.16 15.96 19.12
C ALA A 50 -17.31 15.32 19.91
N ALA A 51 -17.93 16.07 20.83
CA ALA A 51 -19.07 15.62 21.63
C ALA A 51 -20.32 15.28 20.81
N LEU A 52 -20.42 15.80 19.59
CA LEU A 52 -21.50 15.45 18.68
C LEU A 52 -21.37 14.03 18.11
N PHE A 53 -20.24 13.36 18.28
CA PHE A 53 -20.11 11.92 18.03
C PHE A 53 -20.36 11.16 19.34
N GLU A 54 -21.63 11.04 19.73
CA GLU A 54 -22.04 10.78 21.12
C GLU A 54 -21.40 9.52 21.71
N LYS A 55 -21.52 8.36 21.05
CA LYS A 55 -20.96 7.09 21.57
C LYS A 55 -19.43 7.04 21.57
N PRO A 56 -18.72 7.42 20.49
CA PRO A 56 -17.27 7.59 20.56
C PRO A 56 -16.83 8.55 21.67
N PHE A 57 -17.47 9.71 21.80
CA PHE A 57 -17.09 10.72 22.79
C PHE A 57 -17.35 10.26 24.23
N GLU A 58 -18.52 9.66 24.49
CA GLU A 58 -18.87 9.03 25.77
C GLU A 58 -17.79 8.02 26.19
N HIS A 59 -17.34 7.15 25.26
CA HIS A 59 -16.28 6.20 25.57
C HIS A 59 -14.95 6.87 25.92
N VAL A 60 -14.54 7.90 25.18
CA VAL A 60 -13.31 8.65 25.50
C VAL A 60 -13.45 9.39 26.84
N LEU A 61 -14.62 9.94 27.14
CA LEU A 61 -14.92 10.60 28.41
C LEU A 61 -14.82 9.64 29.60
N LEU A 62 -15.37 8.42 29.48
CA LEU A 62 -15.42 7.46 30.57
C LEU A 62 -14.11 6.67 30.73
N CYS A 63 -13.44 6.32 29.62
CA CYS A 63 -12.30 5.41 29.64
C CYS A 63 -10.95 6.10 29.49
N VAL A 64 -10.88 7.23 28.76
CA VAL A 64 -9.61 7.89 28.42
C VAL A 64 -9.37 9.11 29.31
N LYS A 65 -10.40 9.93 29.57
CA LYS A 65 -10.25 11.14 30.37
C LYS A 65 -9.68 10.88 31.78
N PRO A 66 -10.14 9.87 32.55
CA PRO A 66 -9.60 9.64 33.91
C PRO A 66 -8.09 9.37 33.92
N GLU A 67 -7.60 8.62 32.91
CA GLU A 67 -6.18 8.37 32.71
C GLU A 67 -5.43 9.63 32.25
N ARG A 68 -6.04 10.42 31.36
CA ARG A 68 -5.45 11.68 30.87
C ARG A 68 -5.34 12.73 31.95
N ASP A 69 -6.32 12.85 32.85
CA ASP A 69 -6.32 13.82 33.96
C ASP A 69 -5.09 13.66 34.89
N ARG A 70 -4.56 12.43 35.00
CA ARG A 70 -3.36 12.09 35.77
C ARG A 70 -2.04 12.30 34.99
N ASN A 71 -2.12 12.67 33.71
CA ASN A 71 -0.94 12.81 32.86
C ASN A 71 -0.13 14.08 33.19
N LYS A 72 1.20 13.97 33.26
CA LYS A 72 2.09 15.11 33.55
C LYS A 72 2.04 16.19 32.46
N ASP A 73 1.79 15.80 31.21
CA ASP A 73 1.71 16.71 30.07
C ASP A 73 0.39 17.49 30.10
N ASN A 74 0.49 18.82 30.24
CA ASN A 74 -0.65 19.73 30.31
C ASN A 74 -1.49 19.72 29.02
N ASN A 75 -0.86 19.58 27.85
CA ASN A 75 -1.58 19.55 26.58
C ASN A 75 -2.46 18.30 26.49
N ARG A 76 -1.94 17.14 26.92
CA ARG A 76 -2.70 15.87 26.97
C ARG A 76 -3.85 15.89 27.98
N ARG A 77 -3.71 16.66 29.07
CA ARG A 77 -4.80 16.88 30.05
C ARG A 77 -5.89 17.79 29.50
N LYS A 78 -5.49 18.96 28.96
CA LYS A 78 -6.43 19.95 28.42
C LYS A 78 -7.19 19.42 27.21
N ASN A 79 -6.51 18.72 26.31
CA ASN A 79 -7.06 18.17 25.07
C ASN A 79 -7.23 16.64 25.16
N TRP A 80 -7.78 16.16 26.27
CA TRP A 80 -7.88 14.72 26.58
C TRP A 80 -8.63 13.89 25.54
N TRP A 81 -9.51 14.51 24.75
CA TRP A 81 -10.25 13.84 23.68
C TRP A 81 -9.41 13.62 22.40
N ARG A 82 -8.29 14.33 22.25
CA ARG A 82 -7.38 14.22 21.09
C ARG A 82 -6.19 13.31 21.38
N PHE A 83 -5.53 12.81 20.34
CA PHE A 83 -4.25 12.13 20.52
C PHE A 83 -3.18 13.08 21.06
N GLY A 84 -2.29 12.53 21.90
CA GLY A 84 -1.19 13.29 22.47
C GLY A 84 -0.17 13.77 21.44
N ARG A 85 -0.03 13.04 20.32
CA ARG A 85 0.58 13.54 19.07
C ARG A 85 -0.47 13.30 17.98
N THR A 86 -0.88 14.38 17.33
CA THR A 86 -1.97 14.38 16.35
C THR A 86 -1.56 13.73 15.03
N GLY A 87 -0.26 13.72 14.71
CA GLY A 87 0.29 13.09 13.51
C GLY A 87 -0.03 13.88 12.24
N GLU A 88 -0.05 15.21 12.33
CA GLU A 88 -0.36 16.12 11.20
C GLU A 88 0.52 15.88 9.98
N ASP A 89 1.81 15.61 10.20
CA ASP A 89 2.79 15.21 9.19
C ASP A 89 2.35 13.97 8.39
N ILE A 90 2.04 12.87 9.09
CA ILE A 90 1.61 11.62 8.48
C ILE A 90 0.24 11.80 7.81
N ARG A 91 -0.70 12.52 8.43
CA ARG A 91 -2.03 12.76 7.86
C ARG A 91 -1.96 13.56 6.57
N ALA A 92 -1.12 14.59 6.52
CA ALA A 92 -0.90 15.37 5.32
C ALA A 92 -0.30 14.50 4.21
N ALA A 93 0.70 13.67 4.54
CA ALA A 93 1.36 12.78 3.59
C ALA A 93 0.43 11.68 3.05
N LEU A 94 -0.48 11.15 3.87
CA LEU A 94 -1.42 10.09 3.49
C LEU A 94 -2.70 10.61 2.81
N LYS A 95 -2.94 11.91 2.81
CA LYS A 95 -4.16 12.51 2.28
C LYS A 95 -4.35 12.13 0.80
N GLY A 96 -5.48 11.49 0.50
CA GLY A 96 -5.86 11.10 -0.85
C GLY A 96 -5.28 9.76 -1.31
N LEU A 97 -4.43 9.10 -0.52
CA LEU A 97 -3.95 7.76 -0.84
C LEU A 97 -5.00 6.71 -0.47
N PHE A 98 -5.31 5.81 -1.40
CA PHE A 98 -6.22 4.68 -1.16
C PHE A 98 -5.57 3.54 -0.37
N ARG A 99 -4.23 3.50 -0.34
CA ARG A 99 -3.40 2.60 0.47
C ARG A 99 -2.02 3.22 0.67
N TYR A 100 -1.28 2.74 1.65
CA TYR A 100 0.09 3.16 1.88
C TYR A 100 0.98 1.98 2.32
N ILE A 101 2.29 2.15 2.19
CA ILE A 101 3.28 1.14 2.56
C ILE A 101 3.59 1.31 4.05
N ALA A 102 3.68 0.20 4.77
CA ALA A 102 4.15 0.19 6.15
C ALA A 102 5.21 -0.89 6.38
N ILE A 103 6.08 -0.61 7.34
CA ILE A 103 7.05 -1.54 7.90
C ILE A 103 7.12 -1.33 9.41
N THR A 104 7.32 -2.39 10.17
CA THR A 104 7.65 -2.30 11.59
C THR A 104 9.11 -1.95 11.78
N ALA A 105 9.41 -1.03 12.70
CA ALA A 105 10.78 -0.54 12.91
C ALA A 105 11.79 -1.62 13.33
N HIS A 106 11.35 -2.69 14.01
CA HIS A 106 12.22 -3.75 14.52
C HIS A 106 11.72 -5.12 14.06
N GLN A 107 12.47 -5.79 13.18
CA GLN A 107 12.15 -7.14 12.67
C GLN A 107 13.44 -7.89 12.34
N LYS A 108 13.36 -9.22 12.36
CA LYS A 108 14.43 -10.09 11.82
C LYS A 108 14.55 -9.98 10.30
N HIS A 109 13.42 -9.79 9.61
CA HIS A 109 13.33 -9.69 8.15
C HIS A 109 12.60 -8.40 7.79
N PHE A 110 13.16 -7.58 6.89
CA PHE A 110 12.49 -6.37 6.42
C PHE A 110 11.51 -6.71 5.30
N PHE A 111 10.26 -6.97 5.68
CA PHE A 111 9.14 -7.01 4.74
C PHE A 111 8.26 -5.79 4.93
N PHE A 112 7.73 -5.26 3.83
CA PHE A 112 6.74 -4.20 3.85
C PHE A 112 5.37 -4.78 3.50
N ALA A 113 4.31 -4.12 3.95
CA ALA A 113 2.94 -4.52 3.67
C ALA A 113 2.10 -3.30 3.26
N TRP A 114 1.01 -3.58 2.57
CA TRP A 114 0.00 -2.57 2.28
C TRP A 114 -0.94 -2.38 3.48
N ILE A 115 -1.23 -1.13 3.80
CA ILE A 115 -2.33 -0.76 4.68
C ILE A 115 -3.35 0.05 3.87
N ASP A 116 -4.63 -0.27 4.03
CA ASP A 116 -5.72 0.49 3.40
C ASP A 116 -5.76 1.94 3.93
N GLY A 117 -6.03 2.90 3.05
CA GLY A 117 -6.04 4.33 3.40
C GLY A 117 -7.10 4.71 4.44
N LYS A 118 -8.10 3.85 4.71
CA LYS A 118 -9.10 4.02 5.77
C LYS A 118 -8.63 3.53 7.14
N ASN A 119 -7.53 2.79 7.20
CA ASN A 119 -6.99 2.24 8.44
C ASN A 119 -5.89 3.16 8.99
N LEU A 120 -5.84 3.33 10.31
CA LEU A 120 -4.86 4.19 10.96
C LEU A 120 -3.66 3.38 11.46
N PRO A 121 -2.43 3.84 11.17
CA PRO A 121 -1.23 3.24 11.72
C PRO A 121 -1.06 3.70 13.18
N ASP A 122 -0.66 2.76 14.04
CA ASP A 122 -0.35 2.99 15.45
C ASP A 122 1.15 2.75 15.72
N LYS A 123 1.53 2.86 16.99
CA LYS A 123 2.91 2.86 17.49
C LYS A 123 3.79 1.78 16.84
N ALA A 124 5.03 2.19 16.58
CA ALA A 124 6.14 1.39 16.04
C ALA A 124 5.97 0.92 14.59
N LEU A 125 4.99 1.47 13.86
CA LEU A 125 4.98 1.44 12.40
C LEU A 125 5.70 2.65 11.83
N ILE A 126 6.47 2.39 10.79
CA ILE A 126 7.03 3.37 9.88
C ILE A 126 6.16 3.33 8.63
N VAL A 127 5.70 4.51 8.22
CA VAL A 127 4.79 4.68 7.10
C VAL A 127 5.52 5.37 5.96
N ILE A 128 5.40 4.80 4.76
CA ILE A 128 5.90 5.38 3.52
C ILE A 128 4.67 5.75 2.68
N ALA A 129 4.48 7.05 2.47
CA ALA A 129 3.30 7.64 1.81
C ALA A 129 3.32 7.42 0.28
N ARG A 130 3.25 6.16 -0.13
CA ARG A 130 3.26 5.70 -1.52
C ARG A 130 2.20 4.64 -1.70
N SER A 131 1.56 4.61 -2.87
CA SER A 131 0.49 3.64 -3.18
C SER A 131 0.79 2.75 -4.39
N ASP A 132 1.97 2.90 -5.03
CA ASP A 132 2.37 2.18 -6.25
C ASP A 132 3.18 0.92 -5.97
N ASP A 133 2.99 -0.08 -6.82
CA ASP A 133 3.70 -1.35 -6.75
C ASP A 133 5.17 -1.21 -7.20
N THR A 134 5.53 -0.19 -7.99
CA THR A 134 6.94 0.09 -8.36
C THR A 134 7.77 0.41 -7.11
N THR A 135 7.34 1.35 -6.28
CA THR A 135 8.05 1.70 -5.04
C THR A 135 8.02 0.58 -4.03
N PHE A 136 6.87 -0.09 -3.90
CA PHE A 136 6.76 -1.26 -3.05
C PHE A 136 7.78 -2.35 -3.43
N GLY A 137 7.97 -2.57 -4.74
CA GLY A 137 8.96 -3.49 -5.28
C GLY A 137 10.41 -3.06 -5.00
N MET A 138 10.76 -1.80 -5.25
CA MET A 138 12.11 -1.30 -4.94
C MET A 138 12.47 -1.52 -3.46
N LEU A 139 11.53 -1.23 -2.56
CA LEU A 139 11.72 -1.42 -1.12
C LEU A 139 11.79 -2.90 -0.72
N HIS A 140 11.14 -3.80 -1.46
CA HIS A 140 11.21 -5.25 -1.19
C HIS A 140 12.42 -5.94 -1.79
N SER A 141 13.18 -5.25 -2.63
CA SER A 141 14.33 -5.85 -3.31
C SER A 141 15.49 -6.08 -2.36
N ARG A 142 16.33 -7.06 -2.70
CA ARG A 142 17.61 -7.34 -2.06
C ARG A 142 18.51 -6.11 -1.98
N PHE A 143 18.47 -5.22 -2.97
CA PHE A 143 19.24 -3.96 -2.97
C PHE A 143 18.88 -3.07 -1.78
N HIS A 144 17.58 -2.90 -1.51
CA HIS A 144 17.12 -2.09 -0.38
C HIS A 144 17.28 -2.82 0.96
N GLU A 145 17.14 -4.14 0.98
CA GLU A 145 17.43 -4.96 2.15
C GLU A 145 18.90 -4.79 2.60
N LEU A 146 19.85 -5.00 1.69
CA LEU A 146 21.29 -4.84 1.97
C LEU A 146 21.63 -3.42 2.40
N TRP A 147 21.08 -2.40 1.72
CA TRP A 147 21.26 -1.00 2.11
C TRP A 147 20.74 -0.75 3.53
N SER A 148 19.55 -1.24 3.84
CA SER A 148 18.90 -1.05 5.13
C SER A 148 19.60 -1.79 6.26
N LEU A 149 20.17 -2.96 5.99
CA LEU A 149 20.99 -3.69 6.96
C LEU A 149 22.34 -2.99 7.22
N ARG A 150 22.94 -2.38 6.18
CA ARG A 150 24.23 -1.70 6.31
C ARG A 150 24.13 -0.33 7.00
N LEU A 151 23.13 0.47 6.63
CA LEU A 151 22.97 1.86 7.12
C LEU A 151 21.90 2.00 8.20
N GLY A 152 21.15 0.94 8.48
CA GLY A 152 20.26 0.89 9.63
C GLY A 152 21.02 0.93 10.96
N THR A 153 20.26 0.96 12.04
CA THR A 153 20.80 0.78 13.39
C THR A 153 20.44 -0.61 13.91
N SER A 154 20.98 -1.04 15.03
CA SER A 154 20.49 -2.21 15.76
C SER A 154 19.90 -1.80 17.10
N LEU A 155 18.94 -2.59 17.59
CA LEU A 155 18.56 -2.60 18.99
C LEU A 155 19.01 -3.96 19.54
N GLU A 156 20.08 -3.95 20.32
CA GLU A 156 20.81 -5.16 20.72
C GLU A 156 21.30 -5.90 19.45
N ASP A 157 20.82 -7.11 19.21
CA ASP A 157 21.13 -7.97 18.07
C ASP A 157 20.15 -7.84 16.90
N ARG A 158 19.03 -7.13 17.09
CA ARG A 158 17.97 -7.03 16.08
C ARG A 158 18.14 -5.80 15.18
N PRO A 159 18.15 -5.97 13.84
CA PRO A 159 18.13 -4.86 12.91
C PRO A 159 16.95 -3.92 13.14
N ARG A 160 17.21 -2.62 13.02
CA ARG A 160 16.23 -1.55 13.13
C ARG A 160 16.20 -0.71 11.85
N TYR A 161 15.02 -0.67 11.23
CA TYR A 161 14.76 0.20 10.10
C TYR A 161 14.68 1.65 10.56
N THR A 162 15.59 2.50 10.07
CA THR A 162 15.68 3.92 10.45
C THR A 162 15.51 4.78 9.20
N PRO A 163 14.34 5.41 8.96
CA PRO A 163 14.02 6.03 7.67
C PRO A 163 15.06 7.04 7.18
N THR A 164 15.59 7.85 8.10
CA THR A 164 16.57 8.90 7.80
C THR A 164 17.93 8.37 7.33
N THR A 165 18.29 7.14 7.68
CA THR A 165 19.56 6.53 7.24
C THR A 165 19.36 5.41 6.23
N THR A 166 18.12 4.95 6.02
CA THR A 166 17.79 3.89 5.06
C THR A 166 17.01 4.45 3.87
N PHE A 167 15.72 4.73 4.00
CA PHE A 167 14.86 5.19 2.92
C PHE A 167 15.34 6.51 2.29
N GLU A 168 15.64 7.51 3.11
CA GLU A 168 16.01 8.86 2.65
C GLU A 168 17.35 8.89 1.93
N THR A 169 18.25 7.96 2.27
CA THR A 169 19.58 7.86 1.67
C THR A 169 19.66 6.79 0.58
N PHE A 170 18.63 5.97 0.40
CA PHE A 170 18.66 4.87 -0.57
C PHE A 170 18.90 5.42 -1.99
N PRO A 171 19.94 4.93 -2.69
CA PRO A 171 20.27 5.41 -4.03
C PRO A 171 19.33 4.81 -5.07
N PHE A 172 18.06 5.23 -5.08
CA PHE A 172 17.05 4.78 -6.06
C PHE A 172 17.56 4.89 -7.51
N PRO A 173 17.14 3.97 -8.42
CA PRO A 173 17.50 4.05 -9.82
C PRO A 173 17.14 5.42 -10.43
N ALA A 174 18.00 5.93 -11.31
CA ALA A 174 17.79 7.23 -11.94
C ALA A 174 16.44 7.30 -12.67
N GLY A 175 15.67 8.36 -12.43
CA GLY A 175 14.32 8.54 -12.98
C GLY A 175 13.22 7.74 -12.28
N LEU A 176 13.54 6.97 -11.23
CA LEU A 176 12.60 6.23 -10.39
C LEU A 176 12.69 6.63 -8.91
N THR A 177 13.24 7.80 -8.61
CA THR A 177 13.41 8.28 -7.24
C THR A 177 12.08 8.76 -6.66
N PRO A 178 11.93 8.91 -5.33
CA PRO A 178 10.73 9.51 -4.75
C PRO A 178 10.40 10.91 -5.28
N ALA A 179 11.40 11.67 -5.74
CA ALA A 179 11.21 12.98 -6.36
C ALA A 179 10.70 12.86 -7.82
N ASP A 180 11.17 11.85 -8.56
CA ASP A 180 10.79 11.60 -9.97
C ASP A 180 9.46 10.85 -10.10
N THR A 181 9.02 10.21 -9.01
CA THR A 181 7.84 9.34 -8.96
C THR A 181 6.85 9.87 -7.94
N ARG A 182 6.00 10.82 -8.35
CA ARG A 182 5.06 11.45 -7.42
C ARG A 182 3.90 10.50 -7.10
N PRO A 183 3.49 10.40 -5.82
CA PRO A 183 2.22 9.77 -5.48
C PRO A 183 1.06 10.65 -5.99
N VAL A 184 0.07 10.02 -6.62
CA VAL A 184 -1.21 10.65 -6.99
C VAL A 184 -2.34 9.84 -6.39
N GLY A 185 -3.44 10.48 -6.01
CA GLY A 185 -4.57 9.80 -5.36
C GLY A 185 -5.22 8.70 -6.23
N ALA A 186 -5.15 8.83 -7.55
CA ALA A 186 -5.51 7.78 -8.51
C ALA A 186 -4.29 7.44 -9.36
N GLN A 187 -3.68 6.28 -9.12
CA GLN A 187 -2.50 5.85 -9.86
C GLN A 187 -2.87 5.17 -11.19
N PRO A 188 -2.05 5.33 -12.24
CA PRO A 188 -2.18 4.53 -13.44
C PRO A 188 -2.04 3.03 -13.10
N CYS A 189 -2.89 2.20 -13.67
CA CYS A 189 -2.75 0.74 -13.60
C CYS A 189 -2.53 0.16 -15.00
N PHE A 190 -1.98 -1.05 -15.08
CA PHE A 190 -1.83 -1.75 -16.36
C PHE A 190 -2.27 -3.20 -16.23
N ASP A 191 -2.80 -3.75 -17.33
CA ASP A 191 -3.13 -5.17 -17.40
C ASP A 191 -1.90 -5.96 -17.86
N PRO A 192 -1.36 -6.86 -17.02
CA PRO A 192 -0.20 -7.68 -17.38
C PRO A 192 -0.49 -8.62 -18.55
N ALA A 193 -1.74 -9.08 -18.71
CA ALA A 193 -2.14 -10.03 -19.74
C ALA A 193 -2.14 -9.42 -21.16
N GLN A 194 -2.31 -8.10 -21.27
CA GLN A 194 -2.30 -7.41 -22.57
C GLN A 194 -0.89 -7.26 -23.18
N HIS A 195 0.17 -7.52 -22.40
CA HIS A 195 1.55 -7.36 -22.87
C HIS A 195 2.12 -8.63 -23.54
N GLU A 196 1.55 -9.82 -23.24
CA GLU A 196 2.00 -11.09 -23.83
C GLU A 196 1.46 -11.30 -25.26
N SER A 197 0.31 -10.71 -25.61
CA SER A 197 -0.28 -10.83 -26.95
C SER A 197 0.49 -10.07 -28.04
N GLY A 198 1.29 -9.06 -27.67
CA GLY A 198 2.07 -8.24 -28.60
C GLY A 198 3.34 -8.89 -29.16
N ARG A 199 3.76 -10.06 -28.64
CA ARG A 199 4.95 -10.80 -29.13
C ARG A 199 4.62 -11.95 -30.09
N ARG A 200 3.34 -12.12 -30.47
CA ARG A 200 2.90 -13.18 -31.38
C ARG A 200 2.27 -12.61 -32.66
N LEU A 201 3.00 -11.80 -33.40
CA LEU A 201 2.75 -11.63 -34.83
C LEU A 201 3.85 -12.37 -35.59
N ALA A 202 3.52 -13.63 -35.85
CA ALA A 202 4.28 -14.50 -36.73
C ALA A 202 4.17 -14.01 -38.18
N VAL A 203 5.27 -14.24 -38.86
CA VAL A 203 5.49 -14.18 -40.29
C VAL A 203 4.49 -15.08 -41.03
N SER A 204 3.64 -14.48 -41.87
CA SER A 204 3.00 -15.05 -43.08
C SER A 204 2.23 -13.90 -43.70
N GLY A 205 2.40 -13.46 -44.94
CA GLY A 205 2.71 -14.22 -46.14
C GLY A 205 1.70 -13.75 -47.20
N VAL A 206 2.21 -13.11 -48.25
CA VAL A 206 1.64 -13.04 -49.60
C VAL A 206 0.29 -12.31 -49.77
N GLU A 207 0.47 -11.06 -50.18
CA GLU A 207 -0.37 -10.24 -51.07
C GLU A 207 -1.21 -11.03 -52.09
N ARG A 208 -2.55 -10.85 -52.10
CA ARG A 208 -3.41 -10.92 -53.30
C ARG A 208 -4.63 -10.01 -53.23
N ALA A 209 -4.64 -9.06 -54.16
CA ALA A 209 -5.73 -8.44 -54.96
C ALA A 209 -7.16 -8.26 -54.39
N ARG A 210 -7.62 -7.01 -54.47
CA ARG A 210 -9.04 -6.57 -54.47
C ARG A 210 -9.75 -6.95 -55.77
N PRO A 211 -11.09 -6.92 -55.76
CA PRO A 211 -11.80 -6.20 -56.81
C PRO A 211 -12.76 -5.11 -56.29
N VAL A 212 -13.12 -4.26 -57.25
CA VAL A 212 -13.76 -2.94 -57.16
C VAL A 212 -15.24 -3.04 -57.54
N GLY A 213 -16.08 -2.17 -56.95
CA GLY A 213 -17.47 -1.86 -57.35
C GLY A 213 -18.42 -1.95 -56.15
N ALA A 214 -19.29 -1.01 -55.80
CA ALA A 214 -19.82 0.18 -56.45
C ALA A 214 -20.27 1.21 -55.39
N GLN A 215 -20.34 2.50 -55.75
CA GLN A 215 -20.99 3.58 -54.99
C GLN A 215 -22.42 3.86 -55.57
N PRO A 216 -23.16 4.89 -55.13
CA PRO A 216 -23.81 5.06 -53.82
C PRO A 216 -25.31 5.40 -53.99
N SER A 217 -26.10 5.38 -52.90
CA SER A 217 -27.39 6.08 -52.88
C SER A 217 -27.68 6.64 -51.49
N GLY A 218 -27.90 7.95 -51.42
CA GLY A 218 -27.95 8.72 -50.18
C GLY A 218 -29.27 8.69 -49.44
N ARG A 219 -29.27 9.29 -48.25
CA ARG A 219 -30.37 10.09 -47.69
C ARG A 219 -29.87 11.01 -46.58
N ARG A 220 -30.62 12.10 -46.47
CA ARG A 220 -30.36 13.35 -45.74
C ARG A 220 -30.15 13.22 -44.24
N ALA A 221 -29.33 14.16 -43.78
CA ALA A 221 -29.26 14.83 -42.48
C ALA A 221 -30.51 14.80 -41.61
N GLU A 222 -30.27 14.56 -40.32
CA GLU A 222 -30.99 15.22 -39.24
C GLU A 222 -30.00 15.52 -38.10
N ALA A 223 -30.01 16.76 -37.63
CA ALA A 223 -29.13 17.29 -36.59
C ALA A 223 -29.79 17.13 -35.22
N ALA A 224 -29.01 16.80 -34.19
CA ALA A 224 -29.39 16.91 -32.79
C ALA A 224 -28.15 17.27 -31.92
N PRO A 225 -28.36 17.93 -30.77
CA PRO A 225 -27.49 19.01 -30.32
C PRO A 225 -26.34 18.58 -29.41
N ALA A 226 -25.39 19.50 -29.30
CA ALA A 226 -24.28 19.49 -28.37
C ALA A 226 -24.74 19.43 -26.90
N GLY A 227 -24.02 18.64 -26.10
CA GLY A 227 -24.10 18.74 -24.64
C GLY A 227 -23.80 17.42 -23.93
N LEU A 228 -22.52 17.13 -23.69
CA LEU A 228 -22.10 16.35 -22.51
C LEU A 228 -20.60 16.53 -22.30
N ALA A 229 -20.27 17.35 -21.30
CA ALA A 229 -18.94 17.37 -20.70
C ALA A 229 -18.56 15.95 -20.27
N PRO A 230 -17.29 15.52 -20.37
CA PRO A 230 -16.88 14.23 -19.85
C PRO A 230 -16.94 14.30 -18.33
N GLY A 231 -18.00 13.72 -17.77
CA GLY A 231 -18.08 13.42 -16.34
C GLY A 231 -16.91 12.52 -15.97
N VAL A 232 -16.01 13.06 -15.14
CA VAL A 232 -14.98 12.28 -14.46
C VAL A 232 -15.70 11.29 -13.55
N ALA A 233 -15.91 10.08 -14.06
CA ALA A 233 -16.43 8.97 -13.27
C ALA A 233 -15.36 8.54 -12.26
N LEU A 234 -15.35 9.20 -11.10
CA LEU A 234 -14.74 8.68 -9.88
C LEU A 234 -15.46 7.39 -9.49
N ARG A 235 -15.07 6.27 -10.11
CA ARG A 235 -15.47 4.95 -9.64
C ARG A 235 -14.71 4.66 -8.35
N HIS A 236 -15.35 4.96 -7.22
CA HIS A 236 -14.98 4.44 -5.92
C HIS A 236 -14.93 2.91 -5.99
N ARG A 237 -13.72 2.33 -5.97
CA ARG A 237 -13.51 0.88 -5.83
C ARG A 237 -13.09 0.57 -4.39
N SER A 238 -14.06 0.55 -3.48
CA SER A 238 -13.94 -0.14 -2.20
C SER A 238 -14.27 -1.62 -2.39
N GLY A 239 -13.45 -2.52 -1.82
CA GLY A 239 -13.94 -3.85 -1.42
C GLY A 239 -13.74 -5.05 -2.37
N GLN A 240 -13.01 -4.97 -3.47
CA GLN A 240 -12.63 -6.19 -4.20
C GLN A 240 -11.43 -6.86 -3.53
N ALA A 241 -11.54 -8.16 -3.29
CA ALA A 241 -10.41 -9.02 -2.94
C ALA A 241 -9.23 -8.71 -3.87
N GLU A 242 -8.00 -8.66 -3.34
CA GLU A 242 -6.79 -8.29 -4.08
C GLU A 242 -6.61 -9.01 -5.42
N GLY A 243 -7.24 -10.18 -5.58
CA GLY A 243 -7.28 -10.95 -6.84
C GLY A 243 -7.87 -10.23 -8.06
N ALA A 244 -8.57 -9.10 -7.91
CA ALA A 244 -9.09 -8.30 -9.03
C ALA A 244 -8.38 -6.93 -9.22
N ARG A 245 -7.38 -6.62 -8.40
CA ARG A 245 -6.63 -5.35 -8.52
C ARG A 245 -5.50 -5.52 -9.54
N LEU A 246 -5.29 -4.51 -10.38
CA LEU A 246 -4.17 -4.47 -11.31
C LEU A 246 -2.95 -3.79 -10.64
N PRO A 247 -1.71 -4.12 -11.04
CA PRO A 247 -0.53 -3.43 -10.56
C PRO A 247 -0.61 -1.92 -10.82
N GLN A 248 -0.20 -1.13 -9.83
CA GLN A 248 -0.25 0.32 -9.82
C GLN A 248 1.13 0.91 -10.10
N LEU A 249 1.18 1.91 -10.97
CA LEU A 249 2.40 2.63 -11.35
C LEU A 249 2.42 4.01 -10.69
N PRO A 250 3.61 4.55 -10.42
CA PRO A 250 3.73 5.97 -10.13
C PRO A 250 3.50 6.81 -11.38
N VAL A 251 3.25 8.11 -11.19
CA VAL A 251 3.41 9.07 -12.27
C VAL A 251 4.90 9.31 -12.46
N LEU A 252 5.39 9.03 -13.67
CA LEU A 252 6.81 9.14 -14.03
C LEU A 252 7.09 10.51 -14.65
N ALA A 253 8.16 11.17 -14.21
CA ALA A 253 8.69 12.34 -14.88
C ALA A 253 9.34 12.00 -16.25
N ASP A 254 10.00 10.84 -16.34
CA ASP A 254 10.65 10.33 -17.55
C ASP A 254 9.88 9.11 -18.11
N PRO A 255 9.15 9.26 -19.24
CA PRO A 255 8.44 8.15 -19.87
C PRO A 255 9.33 6.98 -20.30
N ALA A 256 10.63 7.19 -20.53
CA ALA A 256 11.57 6.12 -20.88
C ALA A 256 11.76 5.11 -19.73
N ARG A 257 11.40 5.48 -18.49
CA ARG A 257 11.43 4.59 -17.33
C ARG A 257 10.20 3.70 -17.22
N LEU A 258 9.17 3.90 -18.05
CA LEU A 258 7.93 3.14 -17.99
C LEU A 258 8.11 1.62 -18.08
N PRO A 259 8.97 1.06 -18.97
CA PRO A 259 9.19 -0.39 -19.02
C PRO A 259 9.75 -0.95 -17.69
N HIS A 260 10.71 -0.26 -17.10
CA HIS A 260 11.32 -0.63 -15.82
C HIS A 260 10.31 -0.53 -14.67
N ALA A 261 9.55 0.57 -14.60
CA ALA A 261 8.51 0.76 -13.60
C ALA A 261 7.45 -0.34 -13.65
N LYS A 262 7.02 -0.74 -14.87
CA LYS A 262 6.08 -1.85 -15.10
C LYS A 262 6.64 -3.20 -14.66
N ALA A 263 7.89 -3.50 -15.02
CA ALA A 263 8.53 -4.76 -14.65
C ALA A 263 8.62 -4.93 -13.12
N ILE A 264 9.06 -3.87 -12.42
CA ILE A 264 9.14 -3.86 -10.95
C ILE A 264 7.73 -3.97 -10.35
N ALA A 265 6.78 -3.15 -10.80
CA ALA A 265 5.40 -3.18 -10.29
C ALA A 265 4.75 -4.56 -10.46
N GLN A 266 4.97 -5.22 -11.60
CA GLN A 266 4.44 -6.56 -11.84
C GLN A 266 5.03 -7.58 -10.86
N ALA A 267 6.36 -7.62 -10.73
CA ALA A 267 7.03 -8.57 -9.85
C ALA A 267 6.63 -8.36 -8.39
N ALA A 268 6.53 -7.10 -7.96
CA ALA A 268 6.11 -6.73 -6.62
C ALA A 268 4.64 -7.09 -6.33
N PHE A 269 3.75 -6.85 -7.29
CA PHE A 269 2.35 -7.24 -7.22
C PHE A 269 2.20 -8.76 -7.10
N ASP A 270 2.92 -9.54 -7.93
CA ASP A 270 2.92 -11.00 -7.87
C ASP A 270 3.46 -11.52 -6.53
N LEU A 271 4.56 -10.95 -6.03
CA LEU A 271 5.12 -11.27 -4.72
C LEU A 271 4.10 -11.01 -3.62
N ASN A 272 3.45 -9.83 -3.62
CA ASN A 272 2.46 -9.49 -2.59
C ASN A 272 1.27 -10.45 -2.61
N ARG A 273 0.68 -10.67 -3.79
CA ARG A 273 -0.46 -11.57 -3.97
C ARG A 273 -0.17 -12.97 -3.44
N ARG A 274 1.02 -13.51 -3.69
CA ARG A 274 1.43 -14.85 -3.20
C ARG A 274 1.62 -14.87 -1.69
N ARG A 275 2.21 -13.82 -1.10
CA ARG A 275 2.34 -13.71 0.36
C ARG A 275 0.99 -13.61 1.04
N GLU A 276 0.07 -12.81 0.49
CA GLU A 276 -1.29 -12.69 1.02
C GLU A 276 -2.08 -13.99 0.90
N ALA A 277 -1.97 -14.70 -0.24
CA ALA A 277 -2.59 -16.02 -0.40
C ALA A 277 -2.01 -17.07 0.56
N TRP A 278 -0.70 -16.99 0.86
CA TRP A 278 -0.07 -17.83 1.88
C TRP A 278 -0.53 -17.43 3.28
N LEU A 279 -0.62 -16.14 3.60
CA LEU A 279 -0.99 -15.64 4.92
C LEU A 279 -2.47 -15.91 5.24
N ASN A 280 -3.32 -15.82 4.21
CA ASN A 280 -4.77 -15.95 4.26
C ASN A 280 -5.28 -16.99 3.24
N PRO A 281 -5.02 -18.30 3.43
CA PRO A 281 -5.46 -19.32 2.48
C PRO A 281 -7.00 -19.31 2.32
N PRO A 282 -7.55 -19.31 1.09
CA PRO A 282 -9.00 -19.27 0.87
C PRO A 282 -9.76 -20.45 1.51
N VAL A 283 -9.09 -21.58 1.67
CA VAL A 283 -9.62 -22.77 2.34
C VAL A 283 -9.77 -22.57 3.86
N TRP A 284 -9.02 -21.66 4.46
CA TRP A 284 -8.97 -21.43 5.92
C TRP A 284 -9.61 -20.11 6.35
N VAL A 285 -9.84 -19.20 5.42
CA VAL A 285 -10.26 -17.82 5.71
C VAL A 285 -11.48 -17.44 4.87
N ASP A 286 -12.45 -16.82 5.53
CA ASP A 286 -13.50 -16.04 4.88
C ASP A 286 -13.20 -14.55 4.97
N TRP A 287 -13.33 -13.86 3.84
CA TRP A 287 -13.23 -12.40 3.80
C TRP A 287 -14.60 -11.80 4.12
N VAL A 288 -14.77 -11.26 5.32
CA VAL A 288 -16.05 -10.74 5.79
C VAL A 288 -16.06 -9.21 5.79
N ILE A 289 -17.25 -8.64 5.62
CA ILE A 289 -17.52 -7.21 5.79
C ILE A 289 -18.98 -7.07 6.22
N THR A 290 -19.24 -6.20 7.18
CA THR A 290 -20.61 -5.85 7.58
C THR A 290 -21.18 -4.77 6.65
N PRO A 291 -22.52 -4.67 6.49
CA PRO A 291 -23.13 -3.62 5.66
C PRO A 291 -22.68 -2.21 6.07
N GLU A 292 -22.47 -1.97 7.37
CA GLU A 292 -22.03 -0.67 7.88
C GLU A 292 -20.57 -0.38 7.55
N GLU A 293 -19.70 -1.40 7.59
CA GLU A 293 -18.32 -1.27 7.16
C GLU A 293 -18.22 -1.00 5.66
N GLU A 294 -19.02 -1.71 4.86
CA GLU A 294 -19.09 -1.50 3.42
C GLU A 294 -19.58 -0.10 3.08
N HIS A 295 -20.66 0.36 3.73
CA HIS A 295 -21.17 1.72 3.58
C HIS A 295 -20.15 2.79 3.99
N ALA A 296 -19.37 2.53 5.05
CA ALA A 296 -18.28 3.39 5.49
C ALA A 296 -17.02 3.33 4.58
N GLY A 297 -16.97 2.36 3.67
CA GLY A 297 -15.85 2.12 2.76
C GLY A 297 -14.64 1.46 3.43
N PHE A 298 -14.80 0.76 4.54
CA PHE A 298 -13.72 -0.02 5.17
C PHE A 298 -13.42 -1.30 4.36
N PRO A 299 -12.18 -1.82 4.43
CA PRO A 299 -11.82 -3.04 3.71
C PRO A 299 -12.45 -4.29 4.37
N ARG A 300 -12.65 -5.33 3.56
CA ARG A 300 -12.98 -6.68 4.07
C ARG A 300 -11.84 -7.18 4.96
N ARG A 301 -12.17 -7.99 5.96
CA ARG A 301 -11.19 -8.58 6.88
C ARG A 301 -11.17 -10.10 6.79
N PRO A 302 -9.99 -10.73 6.94
CA PRO A 302 -9.89 -12.17 7.00
C PRO A 302 -10.37 -12.70 8.36
N VAL A 303 -11.30 -13.65 8.35
CA VAL A 303 -11.78 -14.38 9.52
C VAL A 303 -11.51 -15.86 9.35
N ALA A 304 -11.01 -16.49 10.40
CA ALA A 304 -10.79 -17.92 10.42
C ALA A 304 -12.11 -18.67 10.20
N LYS A 305 -12.09 -19.64 9.28
CA LYS A 305 -13.11 -20.67 9.21
C LYS A 305 -13.03 -21.57 10.45
N PRO A 306 -14.16 -22.10 10.95
CA PRO A 306 -14.17 -22.95 12.13
C PRO A 306 -13.15 -24.10 12.03
N GLY A 307 -12.29 -24.23 13.04
CA GLY A 307 -11.27 -25.29 13.12
C GLY A 307 -9.90 -24.91 12.57
N HIS A 308 -9.76 -23.76 11.90
CA HIS A 308 -8.48 -23.28 11.34
C HIS A 308 -7.79 -22.19 12.17
N GLU A 309 -8.32 -21.84 13.34
CA GLU A 309 -7.80 -20.76 14.19
C GLU A 309 -6.35 -21.01 14.62
N ALA A 310 -6.04 -22.25 15.01
CA ALA A 310 -4.70 -22.66 15.42
C ALA A 310 -3.70 -22.63 14.25
N ASP A 311 -4.11 -23.12 13.08
CA ASP A 311 -3.29 -23.13 11.87
C ASP A 311 -2.94 -21.70 11.44
N LEU A 312 -3.95 -20.81 11.44
CA LEU A 312 -3.75 -19.42 11.07
C LEU A 312 -2.82 -18.70 12.04
N LYS A 313 -2.84 -19.04 13.33
CA LYS A 313 -1.92 -18.45 14.33
C LYS A 313 -0.45 -18.69 13.95
N GLN A 314 -0.13 -19.78 13.25
CA GLN A 314 1.22 -20.09 12.78
C GLN A 314 1.59 -19.38 11.47
N ARG A 315 0.60 -18.93 10.69
CA ARG A 315 0.83 -18.16 9.46
C ARG A 315 1.08 -16.69 9.81
N THR A 316 2.37 -16.35 9.89
CA THR A 316 2.85 -14.98 10.07
C THR A 316 3.90 -14.68 9.00
N LEU A 317 4.03 -13.43 8.56
CA LEU A 317 5.06 -13.05 7.60
C LEU A 317 6.47 -13.35 8.15
N THR A 318 6.70 -13.18 9.44
CA THR A 318 7.97 -13.59 10.07
C THR A 318 8.25 -15.09 9.87
N ASN A 319 7.25 -15.96 10.06
CA ASN A 319 7.41 -17.40 9.84
C ASN A 319 7.61 -17.74 8.36
N LEU A 320 6.91 -17.06 7.46
CA LEU A 320 7.10 -17.21 6.02
C LEU A 320 8.54 -16.87 5.61
N TYR A 321 9.08 -15.75 6.08
CA TYR A 321 10.44 -15.33 5.76
C TYR A 321 11.52 -16.14 6.50
N ASN A 322 11.22 -16.70 7.67
CA ASN A 322 12.11 -17.65 8.34
C ASN A 322 12.25 -18.96 7.56
N THR A 323 11.14 -19.49 7.04
CA THR A 323 11.13 -20.74 6.25
C THR A 323 11.60 -20.55 4.82
N ARG A 324 11.37 -19.35 4.26
CA ARG A 324 11.75 -18.91 2.90
C ARG A 324 11.54 -20.01 1.85
N PRO A 325 10.28 -20.45 1.62
CA PRO A 325 9.98 -21.51 0.67
C PRO A 325 10.44 -21.12 -0.74
N ALA A 326 10.72 -22.11 -1.60
CA ALA A 326 11.27 -21.90 -2.94
C ALA A 326 10.47 -20.87 -3.77
N TRP A 327 9.14 -20.90 -3.70
CA TRP A 327 8.30 -19.93 -4.43
C TRP A 327 8.54 -18.48 -3.99
N LEU A 328 8.87 -18.26 -2.70
CA LEU A 328 9.14 -16.93 -2.15
C LEU A 328 10.52 -16.46 -2.60
N ALA A 329 11.52 -17.35 -2.55
CA ALA A 329 12.86 -17.07 -3.07
C ALA A 329 12.82 -16.67 -4.55
N MET A 330 12.16 -17.48 -5.39
CA MET A 330 12.01 -17.19 -6.82
C MET A 330 11.24 -15.89 -7.10
N ALA A 331 10.23 -15.56 -6.28
CA ALA A 331 9.48 -14.31 -6.43
C ALA A 331 10.35 -13.08 -6.12
N HIS A 332 11.21 -13.18 -5.10
CA HIS A 332 12.22 -12.15 -4.79
C HIS A 332 13.29 -12.05 -5.87
N GLU A 333 13.82 -13.16 -6.35
CA GLU A 333 14.81 -13.16 -7.45
C GLU A 333 14.28 -12.47 -8.71
N LYS A 334 13.01 -12.72 -9.08
CA LYS A 334 12.36 -12.03 -10.20
C LYS A 334 12.23 -10.53 -9.96
N LEU A 335 11.91 -10.13 -8.74
CA LEU A 335 11.84 -8.72 -8.35
C LEU A 335 13.22 -8.07 -8.43
N ASP A 336 14.25 -8.74 -7.91
CA ASP A 336 15.62 -8.25 -7.91
C ASP A 336 16.16 -8.08 -9.34
N GLN A 337 15.88 -9.02 -10.24
CA GLN A 337 16.21 -8.89 -11.66
C GLN A 337 15.57 -7.65 -12.29
N ALA A 338 14.30 -7.37 -11.99
CA ALA A 338 13.61 -6.18 -12.49
C ALA A 338 14.21 -4.88 -11.94
N VAL A 339 14.65 -4.88 -10.67
CA VAL A 339 15.30 -3.72 -10.04
C VAL A 339 16.73 -3.53 -10.59
N ALA A 340 17.49 -4.61 -10.78
CA ALA A 340 18.81 -4.56 -11.40
C ALA A 340 18.76 -3.97 -12.81
N ALA A 341 17.79 -4.39 -13.63
CA ALA A 341 17.56 -3.82 -14.95
C ALA A 341 17.27 -2.31 -14.88
N ALA A 342 16.53 -1.85 -13.86
CA ALA A 342 16.27 -0.42 -13.68
C ALA A 342 17.53 0.39 -13.32
N TYR A 343 18.51 -0.24 -12.67
CA TYR A 343 19.84 0.31 -12.45
C TYR A 343 20.76 0.24 -13.69
N GLY A 344 20.36 -0.49 -14.73
CA GLY A 344 21.22 -0.81 -15.88
C GLY A 344 22.32 -1.81 -15.55
N TRP A 345 22.12 -2.67 -14.55
CA TRP A 345 23.09 -3.69 -14.14
C TRP A 345 22.80 -5.00 -14.88
N ASP A 346 23.12 -5.02 -16.18
CA ASP A 346 22.88 -6.17 -17.07
C ASP A 346 23.69 -7.41 -16.68
N ASP A 347 24.72 -7.25 -15.84
CA ASP A 347 25.56 -8.31 -15.30
C ASP A 347 25.04 -8.90 -13.98
N TYR A 348 23.89 -8.41 -13.47
CA TYR A 348 23.32 -8.92 -12.23
C TYR A 348 22.91 -10.39 -12.35
N THR A 349 23.30 -11.18 -11.34
CA THR A 349 22.78 -12.53 -11.13
C THR A 349 22.37 -12.70 -9.67
N PRO A 350 21.45 -13.63 -9.35
CA PRO A 350 21.13 -13.96 -7.96
C PRO A 350 22.35 -14.37 -7.12
N ALA A 351 23.40 -14.89 -7.76
CA ALA A 351 24.64 -15.31 -7.12
C ALA A 351 25.66 -14.17 -6.91
N MET A 352 25.40 -12.96 -7.41
CA MET A 352 26.28 -11.80 -7.20
C MET A 352 26.49 -11.57 -5.70
N PRO A 353 27.72 -11.39 -5.20
CA PRO A 353 27.97 -11.17 -3.77
C PRO A 353 27.29 -9.91 -3.21
N ASP A 354 26.80 -9.99 -1.97
CA ASP A 354 26.16 -8.86 -1.28
C ASP A 354 27.08 -7.62 -1.22
N GLU A 355 28.38 -7.84 -0.99
CA GLU A 355 29.37 -6.76 -0.91
C GLU A 355 29.57 -6.02 -2.24
N ASP A 356 29.43 -6.70 -3.38
CA ASP A 356 29.56 -6.06 -4.69
C ASP A 356 28.33 -5.18 -4.99
N ILE A 357 27.14 -5.67 -4.63
CA ILE A 357 25.90 -4.89 -4.70
C ILE A 357 26.03 -3.65 -3.81
N LEU A 358 26.44 -3.83 -2.56
CA LEU A 358 26.58 -2.75 -1.59
C LEU A 358 27.61 -1.72 -2.04
N ARG A 359 28.76 -2.15 -2.58
CA ARG A 359 29.79 -1.26 -3.13
C ARG A 359 29.22 -0.37 -4.24
N ARG A 360 28.43 -0.94 -5.16
CA ARG A 360 27.78 -0.17 -6.23
C ARG A 360 26.74 0.82 -5.70
N LEU A 361 25.92 0.41 -4.72
CA LEU A 361 24.96 1.31 -4.08
C LEU A 361 25.65 2.47 -3.37
N LEU A 362 26.74 2.21 -2.63
CA LEU A 362 27.52 3.26 -1.95
C LEU A 362 28.13 4.26 -2.95
N ALA A 363 28.63 3.78 -4.10
CA ALA A 363 29.11 4.65 -5.17
C ALA A 363 27.99 5.57 -5.69
N LEU A 364 26.81 5.01 -5.99
CA LEU A 364 25.64 5.80 -6.42
C LEU A 364 25.18 6.82 -5.37
N ASN A 365 25.25 6.46 -4.09
CA ASN A 365 24.87 7.39 -3.01
C ASN A 365 25.85 8.57 -2.91
N ARG A 366 27.16 8.30 -3.03
CA ARG A 366 28.20 9.35 -3.04
C ARG A 366 28.04 10.28 -4.23
N ASP A 367 27.77 9.76 -5.42
CA ASP A 367 27.65 10.58 -6.63
C ASP A 367 26.42 11.52 -6.59
N ARG A 368 25.42 11.20 -5.76
CA ARG A 368 24.22 12.04 -5.56
C ARG A 368 24.42 13.14 -4.52
N ASN A 369 25.35 12.94 -3.58
CA ASN A 369 25.69 13.85 -2.49
C ASN A 369 27.22 14.12 -2.52
N PRO A 370 27.72 14.88 -3.52
CA PRO A 370 29.15 15.09 -3.73
C PRO A 370 29.84 15.87 -2.60
#